data_AF-X1GKD0-F1
#
_entry.id   AF-X1GKD0-F1
#
_cell.length_a   1.000
_cell.length_b   1.000
_cell.length_c   1.000
_cell.angle_alpha   90.00
_cell.angle_beta   90.00
_cell.angle_gamma   90.00
#
_symmetry.space_group_name_H-M   'P 1'
#
loop_
_entity.id
_entity.type
_entity.pdbx_description
1 polymer ?
#
loop_
_entity_poly.entity_id
_entity_poly.type
_entity_poly.pdbx_seq_one_letter_code
_entity_poly.pdbx_strand_id
1 'polypeptide(L)'
;MPEVRCPRCGSPMILRRAKRGPRAGRKFYGCSRYPNCKATIPFDSAVLDSSVRKEESKKQKHSLTEIFFPRTLRARERFQNYQVRFFETVALPEDLLDRIDSEEIGEGIVKAFSQWRVDFPIGESKSTPNQRQCQIISILEKILTRGRTTLLSPQLEKEFREIFLKTSKTEPSLSLIESLLLRGYQKSQKHPWLDSKEETIFYKDIISELLGDNYEQFVLPQVEISSLLPPNVATIGSQRVDFAIFHPGFEEKIVVEIDGEQHKRHIDADKERDRTLQDHGYAVIRIQASEIQEGSGPQLSVLKPRLSTIEKKFDESLSSSCHEIVQFVRSIKIAPHIQI
;
A
#
# COMPACT_ATOMS: atom_id res chain seq x y z
N MET A 1 -2.71 -15.99 35.35
CA MET A 1 -1.28 -15.69 35.60
C MET A 1 -0.53 -15.84 34.28
N PRO A 2 0.40 -14.94 33.91
CA PRO A 2 1.09 -15.01 32.63
C PRO A 2 1.89 -16.31 32.50
N GLU A 3 1.74 -16.99 31.37
CA GLU A 3 2.35 -18.28 31.09
C GLU A 3 3.78 -18.07 30.57
N VAL A 4 4.78 -18.21 31.45
CA VAL A 4 6.21 -18.04 31.07
C VAL A 4 6.67 -19.25 30.25
N ARG A 5 7.11 -19.04 29.01
CA ARG A 5 7.59 -20.10 28.10
C ARG A 5 9.10 -20.20 28.07
N CYS A 6 9.59 -21.44 27.95
CA CYS A 6 11.02 -21.74 27.92
C CYS A 6 11.66 -21.20 26.63
N PRO A 7 12.72 -20.37 26.71
CA PRO A 7 13.35 -19.77 25.53
C PRO A 7 14.10 -20.80 24.68
N ARG A 8 14.39 -21.98 25.24
CA ARG A 8 15.12 -23.05 24.55
C ARG A 8 14.23 -24.04 23.83
N CYS A 9 13.03 -24.32 24.34
CA CYS A 9 12.17 -25.40 23.80
C CYS A 9 10.67 -25.08 23.76
N GLY A 10 10.28 -23.84 24.06
CA GLY A 10 8.89 -23.37 24.00
C GLY A 10 7.93 -23.96 25.05
N SER A 11 8.38 -24.91 25.88
CA SER A 11 7.57 -25.58 26.90
C SER A 11 7.29 -24.66 28.09
N PRO A 12 6.19 -24.85 28.84
CA PRO A 12 5.87 -24.00 29.99
C PRO A 12 6.97 -24.09 31.06
N MET A 13 7.24 -22.97 31.72
CA MET A 13 8.20 -22.89 32.82
C MET A 13 7.49 -22.86 34.17
N ILE A 14 8.11 -23.49 35.16
CA ILE A 14 7.57 -23.67 36.51
C ILE A 14 8.42 -22.86 37.48
N LEU A 15 7.77 -22.09 38.37
CA LEU A 15 8.45 -21.33 39.41
C LEU A 15 9.06 -22.27 40.46
N ARG A 16 10.37 -22.15 40.68
CA ARG A 16 11.15 -22.94 41.63
C ARG A 16 11.97 -22.01 42.54
N ARG A 17 12.41 -22.51 43.68
CA ARG A 17 13.31 -21.79 44.61
C ARG A 17 14.63 -22.54 44.71
N ALA A 18 15.75 -21.84 44.55
CA ALA A 18 17.07 -22.43 44.67
C ALA A 18 17.31 -22.89 46.12
N LYS A 19 17.67 -24.17 46.31
CA LYS A 19 17.84 -24.77 47.65
C LYS A 19 19.27 -24.70 48.18
N ARG A 20 20.28 -24.58 47.32
CA ARG A 20 21.72 -24.61 47.67
C ARG A 20 22.54 -23.70 46.74
N GLY A 21 23.74 -23.32 47.17
CA GLY A 21 24.69 -22.49 46.40
C GLY A 21 24.51 -20.97 46.60
N PRO A 22 25.31 -20.14 45.90
CA PRO A 22 25.38 -18.68 46.10
C PRO A 22 24.08 -17.92 45.77
N ARG A 23 23.08 -18.60 45.20
CA ARG A 23 21.75 -18.06 44.91
C ARG A 23 20.63 -18.76 45.71
N ALA A 24 20.97 -19.50 46.76
CA ALA A 24 20.00 -20.18 47.62
C ALA A 24 18.96 -19.17 48.18
N GLY A 25 17.70 -19.60 48.24
CA GLY A 25 16.57 -18.76 48.64
C GLY A 25 15.93 -17.94 47.52
N ARG A 26 16.63 -17.68 46.40
CA ARG A 26 16.04 -16.93 45.26
C ARG A 26 15.09 -17.79 44.43
N LYS A 27 14.03 -17.16 43.92
CA LYS A 27 13.05 -17.77 43.00
C LYS A 27 13.59 -17.71 41.56
N PHE A 28 13.28 -18.71 40.74
CA PHE A 28 13.58 -18.75 39.32
C PHE A 28 12.55 -19.62 38.59
N TYR A 29 12.30 -19.36 37.32
CA TYR A 29 11.53 -20.24 36.45
C TYR A 29 12.45 -21.33 35.89
N GLY A 30 12.09 -22.60 36.06
CA GLY A 30 12.78 -23.73 35.45
C GLY A 30 11.88 -24.41 34.41
N CYS A 31 12.45 -24.86 33.29
CA CYS A 31 11.66 -25.56 32.27
C CYS A 31 10.96 -26.80 32.84
N SER A 32 9.69 -27.01 32.48
CA SER A 32 8.92 -28.20 32.87
C SER A 32 9.56 -29.52 32.39
N ARG A 33 10.34 -29.48 31.30
CA ARG A 33 11.05 -30.64 30.74
C ARG A 33 12.41 -30.93 31.38
N TYR A 34 12.74 -30.37 32.55
CA TYR A 34 13.95 -30.76 33.28
C TYR A 34 13.87 -32.27 33.67
N PRO A 35 14.94 -33.08 33.46
CA PRO A 35 16.33 -32.71 33.19
C PRO A 35 16.72 -32.52 31.72
N ASN A 36 15.84 -32.87 30.77
CA ASN A 36 16.12 -32.82 29.32
C ASN A 36 16.30 -31.38 28.80
N CYS A 37 15.63 -30.42 29.42
CA CYS A 37 15.88 -28.99 29.20
C CYS A 37 16.26 -28.30 30.50
N LYS A 38 17.52 -27.86 30.62
CA LYS A 38 18.09 -27.20 31.81
C LYS A 38 17.97 -25.68 31.80
N ALA A 39 17.17 -25.11 30.89
CA ALA A 39 16.97 -23.67 30.79
C ALA A 39 16.25 -23.12 32.03
N THR A 40 16.78 -22.02 32.58
CA THR A 40 16.21 -21.30 33.72
C THR A 40 16.16 -19.80 33.42
N ILE A 41 15.16 -19.12 33.99
CA ILE A 41 15.01 -17.66 33.93
C ILE A 41 14.95 -17.13 35.37
N PRO A 42 15.71 -16.09 35.74
CA PRO A 42 15.58 -15.43 37.04
C PRO A 42 14.15 -14.92 37.27
N PHE A 43 13.61 -15.03 38.49
CA PHE A 43 12.25 -14.54 38.76
C PHE A 43 12.13 -13.02 38.53
N ASP A 44 13.17 -12.27 38.87
CA ASP A 44 13.16 -10.80 38.78
C ASP A 44 13.12 -10.29 37.33
N SER A 45 13.68 -11.04 36.37
CA SER A 45 13.61 -10.66 34.94
C SER A 45 12.24 -10.90 34.32
N ALA A 46 11.38 -11.71 34.94
CA ALA A 46 10.01 -11.94 34.49
C ALA A 46 8.99 -10.96 35.09
N VAL A 47 9.36 -10.23 36.14
CA VAL A 47 8.51 -9.21 36.80
C VAL A 47 8.76 -7.81 36.22
N LEU A 48 9.96 -7.56 35.68
CA LEU A 48 10.29 -6.30 35.01
C LEU A 48 9.62 -6.12 33.63
N ASP A 49 8.94 -7.14 33.11
CA ASP A 49 8.27 -7.12 31.78
C ASP A 49 6.80 -6.64 31.84
N SER A 50 6.28 -6.29 33.02
CA SER A 50 4.89 -5.85 33.21
C SER A 50 4.71 -4.40 33.64
N SER A 51 5.77 -3.63 33.87
CA SER A 51 5.66 -2.24 34.36
C SER A 51 6.57 -1.19 33.71
N VAL A 52 7.27 -1.54 32.62
CA VAL A 52 7.91 -0.55 31.73
C VAL A 52 7.47 -0.84 30.30
N ARG A 53 6.28 -0.34 29.94
CA ARG A 53 5.82 -0.22 28.54
C ARG A 53 5.92 1.23 28.06
N LYS A 54 7.07 1.84 28.23
CA LYS A 54 7.51 2.99 27.45
C LYS A 54 9.02 2.84 27.28
N GLU A 55 9.46 2.98 26.04
CA GLU A 55 10.85 2.94 25.56
C GLU A 55 11.40 1.56 25.15
N GLU A 56 11.41 1.42 23.81
CA GLU A 56 12.41 0.79 22.97
C GLU A 56 12.63 -0.73 23.09
N SER A 57 12.06 -1.46 22.13
CA SER A 57 12.77 -2.58 21.51
C SER A 57 12.89 -2.33 20.01
N LYS A 58 14.04 -1.74 19.64
CA LYS A 58 14.65 -1.85 18.31
C LYS A 58 14.94 -3.33 18.02
N LYS A 59 13.90 -4.12 17.73
CA LYS A 59 14.04 -5.05 16.61
C LYS A 59 14.04 -4.17 15.38
N GLN A 60 15.01 -4.34 14.49
CA GLN A 60 14.91 -3.84 13.12
C GLN A 60 13.63 -4.43 12.51
N LYS A 61 12.48 -3.78 12.74
CA LYS A 61 11.47 -3.67 11.71
C LYS A 61 12.21 -2.93 10.60
N HIS A 62 12.50 -3.60 9.48
CA HIS A 62 12.74 -2.86 8.25
C HIS A 62 11.62 -1.83 8.17
N SER A 63 11.98 -0.56 8.23
CA SER A 63 10.98 0.49 8.24
C SER A 63 10.17 0.34 6.96
N LEU A 64 8.87 0.61 7.05
CA LEU A 64 7.93 0.63 5.91
C LEU A 64 8.38 1.57 4.76
N THR A 65 9.48 2.30 4.98
CA THR A 65 10.17 3.27 4.12
C THR A 65 11.36 2.74 3.32
N GLU A 66 11.82 1.49 3.46
CA GLU A 66 12.78 0.92 2.50
C GLU A 66 12.07 0.52 1.19
N ILE A 67 11.53 1.53 0.51
CA ILE A 67 11.08 1.41 -0.86
C ILE A 67 12.36 1.40 -1.69
N PHE A 68 12.73 0.22 -2.20
CA PHE A 68 13.84 0.11 -3.13
C PHE A 68 13.47 0.87 -4.42
N PHE A 69 14.34 1.78 -4.85
CA PHE A 69 14.17 2.51 -6.09
C PHE A 69 15.32 2.18 -7.05
N PRO A 70 15.05 2.02 -8.35
CA PRO A 70 13.74 2.08 -9.00
C PRO A 70 12.92 0.79 -8.75
N ARG A 71 11.61 0.95 -8.53
CA ARG A 71 10.65 -0.17 -8.46
C ARG A 71 9.77 -0.17 -9.69
N THR A 72 9.83 -1.24 -10.47
CA THR A 72 8.90 -1.45 -11.57
C THR A 72 7.76 -2.32 -11.10
N LEU A 73 6.60 -1.70 -10.88
CA LEU A 73 5.37 -2.43 -10.58
C LEU A 73 4.89 -3.20 -11.82
N ARG A 74 4.44 -4.45 -11.62
CA ARG A 74 3.86 -5.28 -12.66
C ARG A 74 2.52 -5.81 -12.20
N ALA A 75 1.50 -5.62 -13.01
CA ALA A 75 0.17 -6.16 -12.76
C ALA A 75 -0.48 -6.52 -14.08
N ARG A 76 -1.49 -7.39 -14.05
CA ARG A 76 -2.31 -7.65 -15.22
C ARG A 76 -3.06 -6.38 -15.64
N GLU A 77 -3.34 -6.29 -16.92
CA GLU A 77 -4.19 -5.27 -17.51
C GLU A 77 -5.60 -5.32 -16.94
N ARG A 78 -6.20 -4.15 -16.76
CA ARG A 78 -7.52 -4.03 -16.15
C ARG A 78 -8.60 -4.52 -17.10
N PHE A 79 -8.35 -4.53 -18.40
CA PHE A 79 -9.31 -4.91 -19.42
C PHE A 79 -8.68 -5.89 -20.40
N GLN A 80 -9.49 -6.78 -20.98
CA GLN A 80 -9.02 -7.66 -22.06
C GLN A 80 -8.59 -6.84 -23.29
N ASN A 81 -7.54 -7.29 -23.97
CA ASN A 81 -6.94 -6.64 -25.15
C ASN A 81 -6.36 -5.25 -24.86
N TYR A 82 -5.97 -4.99 -23.63
CA TYR A 82 -5.26 -3.78 -23.23
C TYR A 82 -3.81 -4.12 -22.90
N GLN A 83 -3.01 -3.09 -22.71
CA GLN A 83 -1.70 -3.13 -22.09
C GLN A 83 -1.66 -2.06 -20.99
N VAL A 84 -0.81 -2.29 -19.98
CA VAL A 84 -0.71 -1.41 -18.81
C VAL A 84 0.68 -0.80 -18.71
N ARG A 85 0.73 0.47 -18.28
CA ARG A 85 1.96 1.16 -17.84
C ARG A 85 1.71 1.89 -16.53
N PHE A 86 2.78 1.96 -15.73
CA PHE A 86 2.80 2.67 -14.46
C PHE A 86 3.77 3.84 -14.57
N PHE A 87 3.35 5.00 -14.09
CA PHE A 87 4.14 6.23 -14.08
C PHE A 87 4.19 6.80 -12.68
N GLU A 88 5.30 7.45 -12.35
CA GLU A 88 5.50 8.16 -11.08
C GLU A 88 6.07 9.54 -11.40
N THR A 89 5.17 10.47 -11.72
CA THR A 89 5.49 11.83 -12.15
C THR A 89 4.36 12.79 -11.80
N VAL A 90 4.73 13.95 -11.28
CA VAL A 90 3.85 15.10 -11.09
C VAL A 90 4.69 16.37 -11.05
N ALA A 91 4.18 17.44 -11.64
CA ALA A 91 4.64 18.78 -11.27
C ALA A 91 3.98 19.21 -9.95
N LEU A 92 4.65 20.04 -9.17
CA LEU A 92 4.05 20.73 -8.04
C LEU A 92 4.05 22.22 -8.35
N PRO A 93 2.94 22.93 -8.14
CA PRO A 93 2.97 24.38 -8.09
C PRO A 93 3.72 24.84 -6.84
N GLU A 94 4.22 26.07 -6.88
CA GLU A 94 5.06 26.64 -5.81
C GLU A 94 4.36 26.61 -4.45
N ASP A 95 3.08 27.01 -4.41
CA ASP A 95 2.26 27.02 -3.20
C ASP A 95 2.14 25.64 -2.51
N LEU A 96 2.03 24.58 -3.30
CA LEU A 96 1.90 23.22 -2.81
C LEU A 96 3.23 22.70 -2.28
N LEU A 97 4.34 23.08 -2.91
CA LEU A 97 5.67 22.74 -2.43
C LEU A 97 5.95 23.37 -1.07
N ASP A 98 5.69 24.67 -0.91
CA ASP A 98 5.87 25.38 0.35
C ASP A 98 5.10 24.70 1.49
N ARG A 99 3.92 24.15 1.17
CA ARG A 99 3.03 23.47 2.12
C ARG A 99 3.45 22.02 2.42
N ILE A 100 4.19 21.39 1.52
CA ILE A 100 4.84 20.10 1.81
C ILE A 100 6.05 20.34 2.72
N ASP A 101 6.84 21.37 2.42
CA ASP A 101 8.01 21.76 3.21
C ASP A 101 7.62 22.24 4.62
N SER A 102 6.44 22.86 4.79
CA SER A 102 5.88 23.21 6.09
C SER A 102 5.22 22.04 6.84
N GLU A 103 5.29 20.82 6.31
CA GLU A 103 4.65 19.59 6.81
C GLU A 103 3.11 19.67 6.93
N GLU A 104 2.48 20.68 6.31
CA GLU A 104 1.02 20.79 6.25
C GLU A 104 0.40 19.69 5.39
N ILE A 105 1.14 19.18 4.40
CA ILE A 105 0.77 18.06 3.55
C ILE A 105 1.80 16.94 3.70
N GLY A 106 1.33 15.76 4.10
CA GLY A 106 2.20 14.58 4.20
C GLY A 106 2.72 14.14 2.82
N GLU A 107 4.02 13.85 2.74
CA GLU A 107 4.70 13.35 1.52
C GLU A 107 3.97 12.16 0.86
N GLY A 108 3.33 11.31 1.67
CA GLY A 108 2.54 10.18 1.18
C GLY A 108 1.39 10.56 0.23
N ILE A 109 0.75 11.72 0.44
CA ILE A 109 -0.34 12.21 -0.42
C ILE A 109 0.21 12.62 -1.79
N VAL A 110 1.33 13.35 -1.80
CA VAL A 110 2.00 13.79 -3.02
C VAL A 110 2.48 12.61 -3.84
N LYS A 111 3.06 11.61 -3.16
CA LYS A 111 3.49 10.38 -3.79
C LYS A 111 2.31 9.63 -4.41
N ALA A 112 1.23 9.43 -3.67
CA ALA A 112 0.02 8.79 -4.19
C ALA A 112 -0.55 9.55 -5.40
N PHE A 113 -0.54 10.88 -5.36
CA PHE A 113 -0.98 11.72 -6.47
C PHE A 113 -0.08 11.59 -7.71
N SER A 114 1.23 11.48 -7.51
CA SER A 114 2.21 11.32 -8.58
C SER A 114 2.18 9.96 -9.27
N GLN A 115 1.48 8.97 -8.69
CA GLN A 115 1.41 7.62 -9.20
C GLN A 115 0.20 7.44 -10.11
N TRP A 116 0.42 6.74 -11.22
CA TRP A 116 -0.61 6.53 -12.23
C TRP A 116 -0.53 5.12 -12.78
N ARG A 117 -1.70 4.57 -13.03
CA ARG A 117 -1.91 3.39 -13.84
C ARG A 117 -2.64 3.80 -15.11
N VAL A 118 -2.05 3.50 -16.26
CA VAL A 118 -2.66 3.76 -17.56
C VAL A 118 -2.85 2.42 -18.27
N ASP A 119 -4.11 2.01 -18.41
CA ASP A 119 -4.52 0.90 -19.26
C ASP A 119 -4.96 1.47 -20.61
N PHE A 120 -4.35 1.02 -21.71
CA PHE A 120 -4.69 1.45 -23.07
C PHE A 120 -4.83 0.25 -24.00
N PRO A 121 -5.74 0.30 -25.00
CA PRO A 121 -5.99 -0.83 -25.87
C PRO A 121 -4.71 -1.20 -26.64
N ILE A 122 -4.50 -2.50 -26.85
CA ILE A 122 -3.52 -2.99 -27.81
C ILE A 122 -4.12 -2.69 -29.18
N GLY A 123 -3.74 -1.54 -29.75
CA GLY A 123 -4.03 -1.24 -31.14
C GLY A 123 -3.08 -2.02 -32.05
N GLU A 124 -3.59 -2.46 -33.20
CA GLU A 124 -2.73 -2.80 -34.33
C GLU A 124 -2.05 -1.50 -34.78
N SER A 125 -0.81 -1.29 -34.35
CA SER A 125 -0.05 -0.15 -34.85
C SER A 125 0.22 -0.36 -36.34
N LYS A 126 -0.26 0.56 -37.19
CA LYS A 126 0.00 0.54 -38.63
C LYS A 126 1.48 0.73 -38.99
N SER A 127 2.32 1.14 -38.02
CA SER A 127 3.74 1.41 -38.21
C SER A 127 4.53 1.11 -36.93
N THR A 128 5.65 0.42 -37.08
CA THR A 128 6.62 0.26 -35.99
C THR A 128 7.48 1.53 -35.88
N PRO A 129 7.72 2.05 -34.66
CA PRO A 129 8.60 3.20 -34.50
C PRO A 129 10.02 2.84 -34.95
N ASN A 130 10.69 3.76 -35.65
CA ASN A 130 12.08 3.60 -36.04
C ASN A 130 13.03 3.70 -34.83
N GLN A 131 14.31 3.34 -35.01
CA GLN A 131 15.29 3.32 -33.91
C GLN A 131 15.38 4.66 -33.15
N ARG A 132 15.35 5.79 -33.87
CA ARG A 132 15.40 7.12 -33.25
C ARG A 132 14.15 7.41 -32.43
N GLN A 133 12.98 7.06 -32.96
CA GLN A 133 11.71 7.19 -32.24
C GLN A 133 11.70 6.31 -30.98
N CYS A 134 12.14 5.06 -31.08
CA CYS A 134 12.28 4.18 -29.91
C CYS A 134 13.23 4.77 -28.86
N GLN A 135 14.37 5.34 -29.26
CA GLN A 135 15.29 6.00 -28.35
C GLN A 135 14.66 7.21 -27.63
N ILE A 136 13.96 8.07 -28.38
CA ILE A 136 13.22 9.21 -27.81
C ILE A 136 12.18 8.72 -26.81
N ILE A 137 11.37 7.73 -27.18
CA ILE A 137 10.34 7.14 -26.32
C ILE A 137 10.97 6.55 -25.06
N SER A 138 12.09 5.83 -25.16
CA SER A 138 12.79 5.28 -23.99
C SER A 138 13.36 6.35 -23.06
N ILE A 139 13.83 7.48 -23.59
CA ILE A 139 14.28 8.62 -22.78
C ILE A 139 13.09 9.25 -22.06
N LEU A 140 11.98 9.51 -22.76
CA LEU A 140 10.76 10.05 -22.18
C LEU A 140 10.22 9.12 -21.09
N GLU A 141 10.11 7.82 -21.35
CA GLU A 141 9.66 6.82 -20.37
C GLU A 141 10.55 6.83 -19.12
N LYS A 142 11.88 6.92 -19.29
CA LYS A 142 12.81 7.08 -18.16
C LYS A 142 12.57 8.38 -17.38
N ILE A 143 12.27 9.49 -18.04
CA ILE A 143 11.96 10.76 -17.35
C ILE A 143 10.67 10.63 -16.54
N LEU A 144 9.63 10.04 -17.13
CA LEU A 144 8.30 9.89 -16.51
C LEU A 144 8.24 8.85 -15.39
N THR A 145 9.26 7.99 -15.27
CA THR A 145 9.34 6.91 -14.27
C THR A 145 10.47 7.11 -13.25
N ARG A 146 11.12 8.28 -13.24
CA ARG A 146 12.22 8.60 -12.31
C ARG A 146 11.77 8.82 -10.86
N GLY A 147 10.46 8.91 -10.59
CA GLY A 147 9.92 9.01 -9.24
C GLY A 147 10.23 10.32 -8.53
N ARG A 148 10.27 11.44 -9.27
CA ARG A 148 10.54 12.77 -8.69
C ARG A 148 9.37 13.71 -8.93
N THR A 149 9.00 14.43 -7.87
CA THR A 149 8.24 15.67 -7.99
C THR A 149 9.10 16.69 -8.71
N THR A 150 8.56 17.33 -9.74
CA THR A 150 9.22 18.44 -10.45
C THR A 150 8.50 19.74 -10.15
N LEU A 151 9.18 20.88 -10.33
CA LEU A 151 8.51 22.16 -10.27
C LEU A 151 7.81 22.46 -11.59
N LEU A 152 6.66 23.11 -11.48
CA LEU A 152 6.01 23.72 -12.63
C LEU A 152 6.80 24.98 -13.04
N SER A 153 7.04 25.16 -14.35
CA SER A 153 7.60 26.40 -14.85
C SER A 153 6.68 27.57 -14.45
N PRO A 154 7.19 28.70 -13.94
CA PRO A 154 6.35 29.84 -13.54
C PRO A 154 5.44 30.33 -14.67
N GLN A 155 5.91 30.25 -15.93
CA GLN A 155 5.09 30.60 -17.09
C GLN A 155 3.94 29.61 -17.29
N LEU A 156 4.23 28.31 -17.25
CA LEU A 156 3.22 27.27 -17.47
C LEU A 156 2.20 27.25 -16.32
N GLU A 157 2.66 27.50 -15.10
CA GLU A 157 1.80 27.66 -13.93
C GLU A 157 0.84 28.83 -14.11
N LYS A 158 1.35 30.00 -14.50
CA LYS A 158 0.53 31.18 -14.79
C LYS A 158 -0.53 30.88 -15.86
N GLU A 159 -0.12 30.27 -16.97
CA GLU A 159 -1.04 29.88 -18.05
C GLU A 159 -2.11 28.89 -17.56
N PHE A 160 -1.74 27.90 -16.76
CA PHE A 160 -2.70 26.94 -16.20
C PHE A 160 -3.67 27.60 -15.22
N ARG A 161 -3.20 28.50 -14.36
CA ARG A 161 -4.07 29.28 -13.47
C ARG A 161 -5.06 30.11 -14.28
N GLU A 162 -4.61 30.80 -15.33
CA GLU A 162 -5.49 31.59 -16.22
C GLU A 162 -6.51 30.74 -16.98
N ILE A 163 -6.13 29.54 -17.42
CA ILE A 163 -7.01 28.62 -18.15
C ILE A 163 -8.03 27.95 -17.23
N PHE A 164 -7.63 27.51 -16.04
CA PHE A 164 -8.45 26.63 -15.21
C PHE A 164 -9.08 27.31 -13.99
N LEU A 165 -8.51 28.40 -13.45
CA LEU A 165 -9.04 29.14 -12.30
C LEU A 165 -9.69 30.47 -12.73
N LYS A 166 -10.62 30.41 -13.70
CA LYS A 166 -11.20 31.60 -14.33
C LYS A 166 -12.08 32.44 -13.40
N THR A 167 -12.75 31.80 -12.45
CA THR A 167 -13.78 32.43 -11.62
C THR A 167 -13.44 32.42 -10.13
N SER A 168 -12.56 31.52 -9.69
CA SER A 168 -12.05 31.46 -8.32
C SER A 168 -10.99 32.53 -8.04
N LYS A 169 -11.36 33.61 -7.31
CA LYS A 169 -10.39 34.59 -6.75
C LYS A 169 -9.73 34.11 -5.45
N THR A 170 -10.20 33.00 -4.90
CA THR A 170 -9.75 32.44 -3.64
C THR A 170 -8.79 31.30 -3.90
N GLU A 171 -7.63 31.35 -3.25
CA GLU A 171 -6.70 30.23 -3.18
C GLU A 171 -7.42 28.99 -2.59
N PRO A 172 -7.24 27.80 -3.18
CA PRO A 172 -7.90 26.60 -2.72
C PRO A 172 -7.40 26.20 -1.32
N SER A 173 -8.34 25.88 -0.42
CA SER A 173 -7.98 25.43 0.93
C SER A 173 -7.20 24.11 0.90
N LEU A 174 -6.37 23.88 1.92
CA LEU A 174 -5.62 22.63 2.14
C LEU A 174 -6.49 21.38 2.06
N SER A 175 -7.56 21.37 2.84
CA SER A 175 -8.49 20.26 2.88
C SER A 175 -9.14 19.99 1.52
N LEU A 176 -9.39 21.04 0.74
CA LEU A 176 -9.90 20.91 -0.62
C LEU A 176 -8.84 20.29 -1.53
N ILE A 177 -7.60 20.79 -1.57
CA ILE A 177 -6.55 20.20 -2.39
C ILE A 177 -6.33 18.72 -2.02
N GLU A 178 -6.16 18.39 -0.74
CA GLU A 178 -6.00 16.99 -0.30
C GLU A 178 -7.15 16.10 -0.78
N SER A 179 -8.40 16.54 -0.58
CA SER A 179 -9.56 15.79 -1.03
C SER A 179 -9.60 15.62 -2.55
N LEU A 180 -9.12 16.62 -3.30
CA LEU A 180 -9.07 16.61 -4.76
C LEU A 180 -7.92 15.77 -5.31
N LEU A 181 -6.76 15.75 -4.64
CA LEU A 181 -5.65 14.85 -4.95
C LEU A 181 -6.07 13.37 -4.80
N LEU A 182 -6.96 13.10 -3.83
CA LEU A 182 -7.58 11.79 -3.63
C LEU A 182 -8.84 11.56 -4.50
N ARG A 183 -9.30 12.56 -5.26
CA ARG A 183 -10.45 12.42 -6.16
C ARG A 183 -9.97 11.95 -7.52
N GLY A 184 -10.09 10.65 -7.76
CA GLY A 184 -9.71 9.99 -9.00
C GLY A 184 -10.47 10.44 -10.25
N TYR A 185 -10.29 9.68 -11.32
CA TYR A 185 -10.78 9.99 -12.67
C TYR A 185 -12.25 9.60 -12.83
N GLN A 186 -12.92 10.12 -13.88
CA GLN A 186 -14.26 9.64 -14.24
C GLN A 186 -14.25 8.11 -14.38
N LYS A 187 -15.19 7.46 -13.69
CA LYS A 187 -15.34 6.00 -13.69
C LYS A 187 -15.48 5.49 -15.13
N SER A 188 -14.63 4.53 -15.49
CA SER A 188 -14.81 3.79 -16.73
C SER A 188 -16.03 2.89 -16.59
N GLN A 189 -16.91 2.87 -17.59
CA GLN A 189 -18.06 1.93 -17.60
C GLN A 189 -17.63 0.47 -17.89
N LYS A 190 -16.35 0.21 -18.15
CA LYS A 190 -15.85 -1.13 -18.50
C LYS A 190 -15.70 -2.02 -17.25
N HIS A 191 -15.95 -3.31 -17.44
CA HIS A 191 -15.75 -4.31 -16.38
C HIS A 191 -14.28 -4.74 -16.30
N PRO A 192 -13.71 -4.83 -15.08
CA PRO A 192 -12.33 -5.27 -14.90
C PRO A 192 -12.18 -6.75 -15.25
N TRP A 193 -11.01 -7.11 -15.76
CA TRP A 193 -10.63 -8.48 -16.10
C TRP A 193 -10.01 -9.17 -14.88
N LEU A 194 -10.86 -9.90 -14.15
CA LEU A 194 -10.54 -10.61 -12.91
C LEU A 194 -10.71 -12.12 -13.10
N ASP A 195 -10.08 -12.93 -12.24
CA ASP A 195 -10.02 -14.40 -12.41
C ASP A 195 -11.30 -15.10 -11.93
N SER A 196 -12.07 -14.46 -11.05
CA SER A 196 -13.29 -15.03 -10.47
C SER A 196 -14.45 -14.02 -10.35
N LYS A 197 -15.66 -14.56 -10.12
CA LYS A 197 -16.85 -13.75 -9.81
C LYS A 197 -16.68 -13.07 -8.45
N GLU A 198 -16.09 -13.77 -7.50
CA GLU A 198 -15.81 -13.32 -6.15
C GLU A 198 -14.83 -12.15 -6.15
N GLU A 199 -13.74 -12.21 -6.93
CA GLU A 199 -12.88 -11.04 -7.16
C GLU A 199 -13.66 -9.84 -7.71
N THR A 200 -14.59 -10.09 -8.62
CA THR A 200 -15.41 -9.01 -9.20
C THR A 200 -16.32 -8.37 -8.16
N ILE A 201 -17.00 -9.18 -7.33
CA ILE A 201 -17.84 -8.71 -6.22
C ILE A 201 -16.99 -7.95 -5.20
N PHE A 202 -15.85 -8.52 -4.81
CA PHE A 202 -14.93 -7.88 -3.86
C PHE A 202 -14.47 -6.51 -4.36
N TYR A 203 -14.01 -6.43 -5.61
CA TYR A 203 -13.49 -5.19 -6.18
C TYR A 203 -14.60 -4.14 -6.39
N LYS A 204 -15.74 -4.53 -6.97
CA LYS A 204 -16.78 -3.58 -7.37
C LYS A 204 -17.74 -3.19 -6.25
N ASP A 205 -18.05 -4.11 -5.36
CA ASP A 205 -19.13 -3.91 -4.39
C ASP A 205 -18.53 -3.66 -3.00
N ILE A 206 -17.73 -4.60 -2.48
CA ILE A 206 -17.18 -4.50 -1.12
C ILE A 206 -16.17 -3.35 -1.02
N ILE A 207 -15.16 -3.33 -1.88
CA ILE A 207 -14.09 -2.32 -1.82
C ILE A 207 -14.60 -0.93 -2.15
N SER A 208 -15.56 -0.81 -3.07
CA SER A 208 -16.15 0.50 -3.40
C SER A 208 -16.99 1.05 -2.25
N GLU A 209 -17.68 0.20 -1.49
CA GLU A 209 -18.37 0.58 -0.27
C GLU A 209 -17.39 1.05 0.81
N LEU A 210 -16.26 0.34 0.98
CA LEU A 210 -15.30 0.61 2.06
C LEU A 210 -14.39 1.81 1.80
N LEU A 211 -13.92 1.99 0.57
CA LEU A 211 -12.99 3.07 0.20
C LEU A 211 -13.69 4.25 -0.46
N GLY A 212 -14.98 4.11 -0.78
CA GLY A 212 -15.77 5.13 -1.44
C GLY A 212 -15.39 5.35 -2.91
N ASP A 213 -15.71 6.54 -3.39
CA ASP A 213 -15.39 6.92 -4.76
C ASP A 213 -13.89 6.92 -5.02
N ASN A 214 -13.50 6.48 -6.22
CA ASN A 214 -12.12 6.45 -6.71
C ASN A 214 -11.20 5.43 -6.04
N TYR A 215 -11.75 4.43 -5.33
CA TYR A 215 -10.96 3.30 -4.80
C TYR A 215 -10.02 2.67 -5.84
N GLU A 216 -10.39 2.69 -7.12
CA GLU A 216 -9.66 2.12 -8.25
C GLU A 216 -8.24 2.68 -8.44
N GLN A 217 -7.95 3.86 -7.89
CA GLN A 217 -6.61 4.45 -7.92
C GLN A 217 -5.69 3.87 -6.84
N PHE A 218 -6.26 3.37 -5.75
CA PHE A 218 -5.57 2.83 -4.59
C PHE A 218 -5.58 1.30 -4.55
N VAL A 219 -6.40 0.67 -5.39
CA VAL A 219 -6.57 -0.78 -5.44
C VAL A 219 -6.07 -1.30 -6.78
N LEU A 220 -5.01 -2.09 -6.70
CA LEU A 220 -4.36 -2.73 -7.83
C LEU A 220 -4.76 -4.20 -7.88
N PRO A 221 -5.57 -4.61 -8.86
CA PRO A 221 -5.85 -6.02 -9.07
C PRO A 221 -4.67 -6.75 -9.72
N GLN A 222 -4.51 -8.03 -9.42
CA GLN A 222 -3.73 -9.00 -10.18
C GLN A 222 -2.24 -8.61 -10.31
N VAL A 223 -1.62 -8.28 -9.18
CA VAL A 223 -0.25 -7.71 -9.10
C VAL A 223 0.78 -8.83 -8.94
N GLU A 224 1.86 -8.79 -9.70
CA GLU A 224 2.96 -9.77 -9.57
C GLU A 224 3.70 -9.57 -8.24
N ILE A 225 3.84 -10.65 -7.46
CA ILE A 225 4.51 -10.63 -6.15
C ILE A 225 5.96 -10.16 -6.26
N SER A 226 6.66 -10.58 -7.32
CA SER A 226 8.05 -10.17 -7.59
C SER A 226 8.22 -8.65 -7.76
N SER A 227 7.17 -7.94 -8.19
CA SER A 227 7.17 -6.48 -8.30
C SER A 227 6.84 -5.77 -6.99
N LEU A 228 6.38 -6.51 -5.97
CA LEU A 228 6.13 -6.03 -4.61
C LEU A 228 7.36 -6.12 -3.71
N LEU A 229 8.31 -6.99 -4.07
CA LEU A 229 9.48 -7.34 -3.28
C LEU A 229 10.77 -6.84 -3.94
N PRO A 230 11.86 -6.63 -3.17
CA PRO A 230 13.17 -6.30 -3.71
C PRO A 230 13.66 -7.35 -4.73
N PRO A 231 14.42 -6.94 -5.77
CA PRO A 231 14.84 -7.84 -6.86
C PRO A 231 15.76 -8.99 -6.41
N ASN A 232 16.37 -8.89 -5.24
CA ASN A 232 17.21 -9.91 -4.63
C ASN A 232 16.41 -10.96 -3.83
N VAL A 233 15.10 -10.81 -3.70
CA VAL A 233 14.24 -11.79 -3.05
C VAL A 233 13.75 -12.78 -4.11
N ALA A 234 14.12 -14.06 -3.94
CA ALA A 234 13.72 -15.11 -4.86
C ALA A 234 12.21 -15.35 -4.72
N THR A 235 11.45 -15.09 -5.78
CA THR A 235 10.04 -15.46 -5.89
C THR A 235 9.91 -16.72 -6.75
N ILE A 236 9.21 -17.73 -6.25
CA ILE A 236 8.99 -18.98 -6.99
C ILE A 236 7.86 -18.77 -8.02
N GLY A 237 8.24 -18.64 -9.29
CA GLY A 237 7.31 -18.55 -10.42
C GLY A 237 6.65 -17.18 -10.63
N SER A 238 5.89 -17.05 -11.73
CA SER A 238 5.10 -15.85 -12.05
C SER A 238 3.78 -15.89 -11.28
N GLN A 239 3.83 -15.56 -10.00
CA GLN A 239 2.65 -15.54 -9.14
C GLN A 239 2.13 -14.12 -8.90
N ARG A 240 0.81 -14.01 -8.76
CA ARG A 240 0.11 -12.75 -8.57
C ARG A 240 -0.72 -12.82 -7.29
N VAL A 241 -0.84 -11.68 -6.62
CA VAL A 241 -1.86 -11.46 -5.58
C VAL A 241 -3.11 -10.91 -6.26
N ASP A 242 -4.28 -11.25 -5.71
CA ASP A 242 -5.55 -10.83 -6.31
C ASP A 242 -5.73 -9.32 -6.20
N PHE A 243 -5.41 -8.74 -5.04
CA PHE A 243 -5.45 -7.30 -4.85
C PHE A 243 -4.32 -6.79 -3.96
N ALA A 244 -3.79 -5.62 -4.31
CA ALA A 244 -2.94 -4.82 -3.44
C ALA A 244 -3.57 -3.45 -3.23
N ILE A 245 -3.70 -3.03 -1.97
CA ILE A 245 -4.36 -1.79 -1.56
C ILE A 245 -3.31 -0.85 -0.96
N PHE A 246 -3.07 0.26 -1.64
CA PHE A 246 -2.11 1.30 -1.27
C PHE A 246 -2.84 2.65 -1.19
N HIS A 247 -3.37 2.96 -0.01
CA HIS A 247 -3.98 4.26 0.24
C HIS A 247 -3.01 5.13 1.08
N PRO A 248 -2.79 6.41 0.73
CA PRO A 248 -1.86 7.28 1.46
C PRO A 248 -2.27 7.52 2.92
N GLY A 249 -3.56 7.41 3.23
CA GLY A 249 -4.09 7.50 4.58
C GLY A 249 -4.00 6.22 5.42
N PHE A 250 -3.44 5.13 4.89
CA PHE A 250 -3.23 3.89 5.65
C PHE A 250 -1.79 3.78 6.13
N GLU A 251 -1.62 3.34 7.38
CA GLU A 251 -0.30 3.08 7.95
C GLU A 251 0.36 1.83 7.36
N GLU A 252 -0.43 0.91 6.82
CA GLU A 252 0.02 -0.36 6.28
C GLU A 252 -0.39 -0.56 4.82
N LYS A 253 0.44 -1.28 4.08
CA LYS A 253 0.16 -1.72 2.72
C LYS A 253 -0.56 -3.06 2.80
N ILE A 254 -1.74 -3.18 2.21
CA ILE A 254 -2.57 -4.37 2.38
C ILE A 254 -2.53 -5.19 1.09
N VAL A 255 -2.42 -6.50 1.24
CA VAL A 255 -2.54 -7.50 0.17
C VAL A 255 -3.70 -8.40 0.51
N VAL A 256 -4.57 -8.66 -0.47
CA VAL A 256 -5.73 -9.53 -0.32
C VAL A 256 -5.62 -10.68 -1.33
N GLU A 257 -5.78 -11.91 -0.84
CA GLU A 257 -5.98 -13.12 -1.66
C GLU A 257 -7.39 -13.65 -1.40
N ILE A 258 -8.09 -14.07 -2.46
CA ILE A 258 -9.41 -14.67 -2.42
C ILE A 258 -9.27 -16.17 -2.69
N ASP A 259 -9.38 -16.95 -1.61
CA ASP A 259 -9.24 -18.40 -1.67
C ASP A 259 -10.56 -19.04 -2.12
N GLY A 260 -10.55 -19.71 -3.28
CA GLY A 260 -11.60 -20.64 -3.68
C GLY A 260 -11.47 -22.02 -3.03
N GLU A 261 -12.54 -22.82 -3.03
CA GLU A 261 -12.58 -24.17 -2.44
C GLU A 261 -11.52 -25.16 -2.99
N GLN A 262 -10.81 -24.81 -4.07
CA GLN A 262 -9.87 -25.67 -4.77
C GLN A 262 -8.42 -25.60 -4.26
N HIS A 263 -8.08 -24.71 -3.31
CA HIS A 263 -6.69 -24.48 -2.87
C HIS A 263 -6.20 -25.36 -1.71
N LYS A 264 -6.55 -26.66 -1.67
CA LYS A 264 -5.99 -27.59 -0.65
C LYS A 264 -4.57 -28.10 -0.97
N ARG A 265 -4.00 -27.81 -2.15
CA ARG A 265 -2.79 -28.51 -2.65
C ARG A 265 -1.44 -27.81 -2.45
N HIS A 266 -1.36 -26.58 -1.91
CA HIS A 266 -0.07 -25.88 -1.73
C HIS A 266 0.08 -25.07 -0.43
N ILE A 267 -0.37 -25.63 0.71
CA ILE A 267 -0.39 -24.94 2.02
C ILE A 267 0.97 -24.38 2.46
N ASP A 268 2.08 -25.06 2.18
CA ASP A 268 3.40 -24.64 2.66
C ASP A 268 4.03 -23.54 1.81
N ALA A 269 3.85 -23.60 0.48
CA ALA A 269 4.28 -22.54 -0.43
C ALA A 269 3.51 -21.23 -0.16
N ASP A 270 2.22 -21.35 0.15
CA ASP A 270 1.35 -20.24 0.54
C ASP A 270 1.83 -19.52 1.80
N LYS A 271 2.22 -20.28 2.83
CA LYS A 271 2.73 -19.71 4.08
C LYS A 271 4.07 -18.99 3.93
N GLU A 272 4.97 -19.53 3.12
CA GLU A 272 6.27 -18.90 2.89
C GLU A 272 6.12 -17.57 2.12
N ARG A 273 5.16 -17.52 1.18
CA ARG A 273 4.82 -16.30 0.43
C ARG A 273 4.23 -15.23 1.32
N ASP A 274 3.22 -15.59 2.11
CA ASP A 274 2.59 -14.67 3.06
C ASP A 274 3.63 -14.10 4.03
N ARG A 275 4.50 -14.98 4.56
CA ARG A 275 5.57 -14.56 5.45
C ARG A 275 6.55 -13.62 4.77
N THR A 276 6.93 -13.89 3.52
CA THR A 276 7.84 -13.02 2.77
C THR A 276 7.23 -11.62 2.59
N LEU A 277 5.95 -11.54 2.23
CA LEU A 277 5.24 -10.25 2.12
C LEU A 277 5.14 -9.53 3.47
N GLN A 278 4.83 -10.26 4.54
CA GLN A 278 4.76 -9.70 5.90
C GLN A 278 6.11 -9.19 6.40
N ASP A 279 7.19 -9.94 6.15
CA ASP A 279 8.56 -9.55 6.50
C ASP A 279 9.00 -8.26 5.77
N HIS A 280 8.35 -7.93 4.64
CA HIS A 280 8.55 -6.70 3.86
C HIS A 280 7.45 -5.64 4.06
N GLY A 281 6.66 -5.77 5.12
CA GLY A 281 5.73 -4.73 5.57
C GLY A 281 4.35 -4.72 4.91
N TYR A 282 3.95 -5.82 4.28
CA TYR A 282 2.59 -6.00 3.77
C TYR A 282 1.70 -6.74 4.77
N ALA A 283 0.50 -6.22 5.02
CA ALA A 283 -0.55 -6.95 5.72
C ALA A 283 -1.25 -7.88 4.73
N VAL A 284 -1.05 -9.19 4.88
CA VAL A 284 -1.68 -10.21 4.01
C VAL A 284 -2.97 -10.70 4.64
N ILE A 285 -4.08 -10.61 3.91
CA ILE A 285 -5.42 -11.04 4.33
C ILE A 285 -5.95 -12.02 3.29
N ARG A 286 -6.19 -13.27 3.71
CA ARG A 286 -6.82 -14.30 2.87
C ARG A 286 -8.30 -14.36 3.19
N ILE A 287 -9.16 -14.17 2.20
CA ILE A 287 -10.61 -14.16 2.37
C ILE A 287 -11.18 -15.36 1.63
N GLN A 288 -12.02 -16.14 2.29
CA GLN A 288 -12.69 -17.26 1.61
C GLN A 288 -13.73 -16.74 0.62
N ALA A 289 -13.84 -17.41 -0.54
CA ALA A 289 -14.87 -17.12 -1.54
C ALA A 289 -16.29 -17.04 -0.94
N SER A 290 -16.60 -17.89 0.04
CA SER A 290 -17.89 -17.87 0.74
C SER A 290 -18.12 -16.57 1.53
N GLU A 291 -17.09 -16.01 2.16
CA GLU A 291 -17.21 -14.73 2.89
C GLU A 291 -17.55 -13.58 1.94
N ILE A 292 -17.01 -13.61 0.72
CA ILE A 292 -17.32 -12.61 -0.32
C ILE A 292 -18.77 -12.73 -0.78
N GLN A 293 -19.24 -13.95 -1.01
CA GLN A 293 -20.63 -14.20 -1.44
C GLN A 293 -21.64 -13.81 -0.36
N GLU A 294 -21.31 -14.04 0.91
CA GLU A 294 -22.15 -13.68 2.07
C GLU A 294 -22.04 -12.20 2.46
N GLY A 295 -21.04 -11.48 1.95
CA GLY A 295 -20.73 -10.08 2.32
C GLY A 295 -20.28 -9.90 3.78
N SER A 296 -20.02 -11.01 4.48
CA SER A 296 -19.64 -11.02 5.89
C SER A 296 -18.78 -12.24 6.19
N GLY A 297 -17.94 -12.13 7.22
CA GLY A 297 -17.02 -13.19 7.58
C GLY A 297 -15.89 -12.72 8.50
N PRO A 298 -15.12 -13.65 9.08
CA PRO A 298 -14.03 -13.33 9.99
C PRO A 298 -12.96 -12.44 9.34
N GLN A 299 -12.60 -12.70 8.08
CA GLN A 299 -11.50 -11.99 7.41
C GLN A 299 -11.98 -10.64 6.86
N LEU A 300 -13.22 -10.57 6.37
CA LEU A 300 -13.85 -9.28 6.07
C LEU A 300 -13.97 -8.41 7.32
N SER A 301 -14.27 -9.00 8.49
CA SER A 301 -14.33 -8.26 9.76
C SER A 301 -12.97 -7.73 10.21
N VAL A 302 -11.87 -8.37 9.80
CA VAL A 302 -10.49 -7.87 10.01
C VAL A 302 -10.13 -6.77 9.00
N LEU A 303 -10.59 -6.89 7.75
CA LEU A 303 -10.31 -5.92 6.69
C LEU A 303 -11.03 -4.58 6.90
N LYS A 304 -12.33 -4.61 7.21
CA LYS A 304 -13.17 -3.40 7.36
C LYS A 304 -12.54 -2.31 8.25
N PRO A 305 -12.11 -2.58 9.50
CA PRO A 305 -11.55 -1.54 10.36
C PRO A 305 -10.18 -1.01 9.88
N ARG A 306 -9.45 -1.77 9.05
CA ARG A 306 -8.19 -1.31 8.44
C ARG A 306 -8.46 -0.32 7.30
N LEU A 307 -9.60 -0.44 6.63
CA LEU A 307 -9.99 0.42 5.51
C LEU A 307 -10.85 1.62 5.92
N SER A 308 -11.56 1.55 7.05
CA SER A 308 -12.57 2.55 7.48
C SER A 308 -12.04 3.92 7.91
N THR A 309 -10.72 4.15 7.85
CA THR A 309 -10.10 5.42 8.27
C THR A 309 -10.42 6.59 7.31
N ILE A 310 -11.08 6.34 6.18
CA ILE A 310 -11.29 7.32 5.09
C ILE A 310 -12.67 8.01 5.16
N GLU A 311 -13.32 8.08 6.32
CA GLU A 311 -14.53 8.90 6.48
C GLU A 311 -14.19 10.39 6.64
N LYS A 312 -13.62 11.03 5.61
CA LYS A 312 -13.73 12.49 5.45
C LYS A 312 -14.74 12.78 4.36
N LYS A 313 -16.00 12.94 4.77
CA LYS A 313 -17.08 13.42 3.90
C LYS A 313 -16.68 14.78 3.31
N PHE A 314 -16.59 14.82 1.99
CA PHE A 314 -16.41 16.04 1.22
C PHE A 314 -17.67 16.90 1.32
N ASP A 315 -17.52 18.20 1.60
CA ASP A 315 -18.64 19.13 1.61
C ASP A 315 -19.00 19.50 0.16
N GLU A 316 -20.11 18.94 -0.34
CA GLU A 316 -20.60 19.18 -1.71
C GLU A 316 -21.06 20.64 -1.96
N SER A 317 -21.17 21.46 -0.91
CA SER A 317 -21.60 22.85 -1.00
C SER A 317 -20.65 23.78 -1.78
N LEU A 318 -19.43 23.32 -2.11
CA LEU A 318 -18.40 24.09 -2.85
C LEU A 318 -18.34 23.80 -4.37
N SER A 319 -19.30 23.05 -4.91
CA SER A 319 -19.20 22.34 -6.20
C SER A 319 -18.76 23.13 -7.46
N SER A 320 -19.10 24.42 -7.60
CA SER A 320 -18.73 25.21 -8.79
C SER A 320 -17.27 25.69 -8.76
N SER A 321 -16.79 26.21 -7.63
CA SER A 321 -15.38 26.56 -7.41
C SER A 321 -14.49 25.31 -7.39
N CYS A 322 -15.00 24.20 -6.84
CA CYS A 322 -14.27 22.94 -6.81
C CYS A 322 -13.95 22.38 -8.20
N HIS A 323 -14.79 22.60 -9.21
CA HIS A 323 -14.56 22.06 -10.54
C HIS A 323 -13.33 22.69 -11.22
N GLU A 324 -13.17 24.01 -11.11
CA GLU A 324 -12.00 24.75 -11.61
C GLU A 324 -10.71 24.26 -10.95
N ILE A 325 -10.74 24.12 -9.63
CA ILE A 325 -9.60 23.65 -8.84
C ILE A 325 -9.25 22.19 -9.19
N VAL A 326 -10.26 21.32 -9.39
CA VAL A 326 -10.04 19.94 -9.88
C VAL A 326 -9.33 19.95 -11.23
N GLN A 327 -9.76 20.80 -12.17
CA GLN A 327 -9.15 20.88 -13.49
C GLN A 327 -7.70 21.38 -13.43
N PHE A 328 -7.43 22.39 -12.59
CA PHE A 328 -6.08 22.89 -12.33
C PHE A 328 -5.18 21.80 -11.72
N VAL A 329 -5.62 21.16 -10.63
CA VAL A 329 -4.87 20.04 -10.00
C VAL A 329 -4.60 18.91 -11.01
N ARG A 330 -5.58 18.56 -11.85
CA ARG A 330 -5.39 17.52 -12.88
C ARG A 330 -4.43 17.95 -13.99
N SER A 331 -4.42 19.22 -14.40
CA SER A 331 -3.52 19.70 -15.44
C SER A 331 -2.06 19.68 -14.98
N ILE A 332 -1.81 20.03 -13.72
CA ILE A 332 -0.50 19.91 -13.06
C ILE A 332 0.08 18.50 -13.17
N LYS A 333 -0.77 17.49 -13.02
CA LYS A 333 -0.39 16.06 -13.14
C LYS A 333 0.22 15.78 -14.53
N ILE A 334 -0.33 16.33 -15.61
CA ILE A 334 0.20 16.15 -16.98
C ILE A 334 1.28 17.16 -17.38
N ALA A 335 1.47 18.24 -16.63
CA ALA A 335 2.38 19.33 -16.97
C ALA A 335 3.82 18.92 -17.32
N PRO A 336 4.44 17.90 -16.68
CA PRO A 336 5.78 17.44 -17.05
C PRO A 336 5.91 16.99 -18.52
N HIS A 337 4.79 16.66 -19.19
CA HIS A 337 4.78 16.25 -20.60
C HIS A 337 4.73 17.43 -21.60
N ILE A 338 4.42 18.64 -21.12
CA ILE A 338 4.29 19.86 -21.94
C ILE A 338 5.59 20.68 -21.91
N GLN A 339 6.41 20.50 -20.88
CA GLN A 339 7.71 21.16 -20.71
C GLN A 339 8.83 20.55 -21.56
N ILE A 340 8.61 19.37 -22.16
CA ILE A 340 9.56 18.64 -23.03
C ILE A 340 9.17 18.85 -24.47
#